data_AF-A0A1I6KLW2-F1
#
_entry.id   AF-A0A1I6KLW2-F1
#
_cell.length_a   1.000
_cell.length_b   1.000
_cell.length_c   1.000
_cell.angle_alpha   90.00
_cell.angle_beta   90.00
_cell.angle_gamma   90.00
#
_symmetry.space_group_name_H-M   'P 1'
#
loop_
_entity.id
_entity.type
_entity.pdbx_description
1 polymer ?
#
loop_
_entity_poly.entity_id
_entity_poly.type
_entity_poly.pdbx_seq_one_letter_code
_entity_poly.pdbx_strand_id
1 'polypeptide(L)'
;MTKLLLLLLSGAKLSKLLLSGGTMLLSVLLYAWVYGWRYAVGFVALMFVHEMGHFIAARQKGLDVGLPTFIPFVGAWVELKHMPHDAQTEAYIGLGGPLLGTVGATVCYLLARSWNLDWLLAVSYAGFFLNLFNLIPLSPFDGGRITAVLSPRIWFAGVPVLVGLFLYRPSPMLLLIALMAGPQLVKAWKYRSDSDEALTYYAVPSRVKWEYAAYYIGLAAFLAVMTHDVHEMLGAARHLGGSA
;
A
#
# COMPACT_ATOMS: atom_id res chain seq x y z
N MET A 1 13.04 27.44 30.82
CA MET A 1 11.74 26.83 30.48
C MET A 1 11.65 26.41 29.01
N THR A 2 12.09 27.22 28.05
CA THR A 2 12.14 26.88 26.60
C THR A 2 12.96 25.63 26.25
N LYS A 3 14.10 25.37 26.91
CA LYS A 3 14.90 24.15 26.69
C LYS A 3 14.21 22.85 27.17
N LEU A 4 13.44 22.91 28.26
CA LEU A 4 12.71 21.75 28.81
C LEU A 4 11.45 21.44 27.97
N LEU A 5 10.80 22.48 27.45
CA LEU A 5 9.68 22.37 26.51
C LEU A 5 10.13 21.81 25.15
N LEU A 6 11.30 22.22 24.66
CA LEU A 6 11.95 21.61 23.49
C LEU A 6 12.36 20.16 23.75
N LEU A 7 12.82 19.82 24.96
CA LEU A 7 13.16 18.45 25.35
C LEU A 7 11.91 17.55 25.41
N LEU A 8 10.80 18.03 25.97
CA LEU A 8 9.51 17.32 26.02
C LEU A 8 8.86 17.18 24.64
N LEU A 9 8.93 18.22 23.78
CA LEU A 9 8.50 18.15 22.38
C LEU A 9 9.39 17.23 21.53
N SER A 10 10.69 17.19 21.82
CA SER A 10 11.62 16.22 21.23
C SER A 10 11.35 14.81 21.75
N GLY A 11 10.97 14.65 23.02
CA GLY A 11 10.60 13.38 23.64
C GLY A 11 9.30 12.79 23.09
N ALA A 12 8.32 13.62 22.75
CA ALA A 12 7.08 13.19 22.10
C ALA A 12 7.26 12.79 20.61
N LYS A 13 8.20 13.44 19.90
CA LYS A 13 8.58 13.03 18.54
C LYS A 13 9.49 11.80 18.56
N LEU A 14 10.41 11.73 19.52
CA LEU A 14 11.32 10.60 19.74
C LEU A 14 10.55 9.37 20.20
N SER A 15 9.52 9.50 21.05
CA SER A 15 8.67 8.39 21.46
C SER A 15 7.85 7.83 20.30
N LYS A 16 7.29 8.69 19.43
CA LYS A 16 6.61 8.24 18.20
C LYS A 16 7.56 7.59 17.20
N LEU A 17 8.78 8.12 17.06
CA LEU A 17 9.83 7.53 16.22
C LEU A 17 10.31 6.18 16.78
N LEU A 18 10.48 6.07 18.10
CA LEU A 18 10.83 4.82 18.78
C LEU A 18 9.69 3.80 18.75
N LEU A 19 8.43 4.25 18.80
CA LEU A 19 7.26 3.40 18.65
C LEU A 19 7.16 2.84 17.22
N SER A 20 7.25 3.68 16.19
CA SER A 20 7.28 3.24 14.77
C SER A 20 8.50 2.37 14.46
N GLY A 21 9.68 2.79 14.92
CA GLY A 21 10.91 2.01 14.76
C GLY A 21 10.85 0.68 15.52
N GLY A 22 10.25 0.67 16.72
CA GLY A 22 10.06 -0.52 17.55
C GLY A 22 9.08 -1.52 16.93
N THR A 23 7.96 -1.05 16.36
CA THR A 23 7.01 -1.92 15.67
C THR A 23 7.55 -2.43 14.33
N MET A 24 8.36 -1.63 13.63
CA MET A 24 9.10 -2.05 12.45
C MET A 24 10.12 -3.16 12.80
N LEU A 25 10.92 -2.97 13.87
CA LEU A 25 11.87 -3.97 14.35
C LEU A 25 11.18 -5.25 14.83
N LEU A 26 10.04 -5.14 15.53
CA LEU A 26 9.22 -6.30 15.91
C LEU A 26 8.73 -7.07 14.68
N SER A 27 8.30 -6.36 13.63
CA SER A 27 7.90 -6.98 12.36
C SER A 27 9.07 -7.73 11.73
N VAL A 28 10.27 -7.12 11.70
CA VAL A 28 11.49 -7.79 11.21
C VAL A 28 11.78 -9.04 12.03
N LEU A 29 11.73 -8.98 13.36
CA LEU A 29 12.02 -10.13 14.22
C LEU A 29 11.05 -11.30 13.99
N LEU A 30 9.75 -11.01 13.89
CA LEU A 30 8.73 -12.03 13.67
C LEU A 30 8.82 -12.63 12.26
N TYR A 31 9.02 -11.82 11.23
CA TYR A 31 9.26 -12.33 9.87
C TYR A 31 10.59 -13.06 9.75
N ALA A 32 11.64 -12.62 10.46
CA ALA A 32 12.95 -13.24 10.45
C ALA A 32 12.90 -14.65 11.06
N TRP A 33 12.08 -14.83 12.09
CA TRP A 33 11.89 -16.13 12.72
C TRP A 33 11.21 -17.14 11.78
N VAL A 34 10.28 -16.69 10.94
CA VAL A 34 9.51 -17.57 10.04
C VAL A 34 10.19 -17.77 8.68
N TYR A 35 10.77 -16.70 8.11
CA TYR A 35 11.23 -16.66 6.71
C TYR A 35 12.74 -16.37 6.57
N GLY A 36 13.44 -16.16 7.67
CA GLY A 36 14.85 -15.77 7.69
C GLY A 36 15.06 -14.26 7.66
N TRP A 37 16.12 -13.80 8.34
CA TRP A 37 16.37 -12.38 8.57
C TRP A 37 16.59 -11.57 7.28
N ARG A 38 17.22 -12.17 6.25
CA ARG A 38 17.47 -11.50 4.96
C ARG A 38 16.17 -11.11 4.26
N TYR A 39 15.22 -12.05 4.21
CA TYR A 39 13.89 -11.80 3.66
C TYR A 39 13.14 -10.75 4.48
N ALA A 40 13.15 -10.88 5.81
CA ALA A 40 12.46 -9.96 6.70
C ALA A 40 12.93 -8.51 6.55
N VAL A 41 14.24 -8.29 6.50
CA VAL A 41 14.83 -6.95 6.28
C VAL A 41 14.44 -6.43 4.90
N GLY A 42 14.55 -7.24 3.85
CA GLY A 42 14.17 -6.84 2.50
C GLY A 42 12.69 -6.49 2.37
N PHE A 43 11.81 -7.31 2.94
CA PHE A 43 10.36 -7.09 2.92
C PHE A 43 9.97 -5.81 3.66
N VAL A 44 10.50 -5.60 4.87
CA VAL A 44 10.24 -4.37 5.65
C VAL A 44 10.81 -3.14 4.95
N ALA A 45 11.97 -3.26 4.30
CA ALA A 45 12.51 -2.17 3.48
C ALA A 45 11.58 -1.82 2.30
N LEU A 46 11.00 -2.82 1.61
CA LEU A 46 10.03 -2.56 0.54
C LEU A 46 8.74 -1.92 1.05
N MET A 47 8.22 -2.37 2.18
CA MET A 47 7.08 -1.72 2.85
C MET A 47 7.39 -0.26 3.16
N PHE A 48 8.60 0.02 3.66
CA PHE A 48 9.04 1.39 3.90
C PHE A 48 9.14 2.22 2.63
N VAL A 49 9.67 1.67 1.55
CA VAL A 49 9.70 2.36 0.25
C VAL A 49 8.28 2.67 -0.24
N HIS A 50 7.33 1.74 -0.07
CA HIS A 50 5.92 1.98 -0.39
C HIS A 50 5.33 3.14 0.43
N GLU A 51 5.46 3.13 1.76
CA GLU A 51 4.95 4.23 2.59
C GLU A 51 5.62 5.58 2.31
N MET A 52 6.92 5.56 2.00
CA MET A 52 7.63 6.76 1.55
C MET A 52 7.02 7.33 0.27
N GLY A 53 6.45 6.50 -0.60
CA GLY A 53 5.72 6.94 -1.77
C GLY A 53 4.52 7.81 -1.41
N HIS A 54 3.70 7.37 -0.46
CA HIS A 54 2.59 8.17 0.06
C HIS A 54 3.08 9.45 0.75
N PHE A 55 4.12 9.34 1.58
CA PHE A 55 4.68 10.47 2.32
C PHE A 55 5.19 11.57 1.37
N ILE A 56 5.97 11.18 0.35
CA ILE A 56 6.52 12.10 -0.65
C ILE A 56 5.38 12.72 -1.47
N ALA A 57 4.41 11.91 -1.92
CA ALA A 57 3.28 12.42 -2.70
C ALA A 57 2.44 13.43 -1.91
N ALA A 58 2.20 13.17 -0.62
CA ALA A 58 1.48 14.10 0.25
C ALA A 58 2.26 15.40 0.50
N ARG A 59 3.58 15.32 0.70
CA ARG A 59 4.46 16.49 0.85
C ARG A 59 4.49 17.35 -0.41
N GLN A 60 4.51 16.74 -1.60
CA GLN A 60 4.44 17.46 -2.88
C GLN A 60 3.10 18.20 -3.05
N LYS A 61 2.02 17.71 -2.44
CA LYS A 61 0.72 18.38 -2.38
C LYS A 61 0.58 19.37 -1.22
N GLY A 62 1.67 19.64 -0.50
CA GLY A 62 1.69 20.58 0.62
C GLY A 62 0.93 20.11 1.85
N LEU A 63 0.56 18.83 1.94
CA LEU A 63 -0.13 18.30 3.11
C LEU A 63 0.85 17.95 4.23
N ASP A 64 0.45 18.27 5.45
CA ASP A 64 1.19 17.86 6.65
C ASP A 64 0.87 16.41 7.01
N VAL A 65 1.83 15.54 6.70
CA VAL A 65 1.80 14.12 7.05
C VAL A 65 2.62 13.81 8.30
N GLY A 66 2.08 12.92 9.13
CA GLY A 66 2.82 12.28 10.21
C GLY A 66 3.93 11.36 9.70
N LEU A 67 4.79 10.89 10.61
CA LEU A 67 5.75 9.84 10.26
C LEU A 67 4.99 8.52 10.02
N PRO A 68 5.40 7.69 9.04
CA PRO A 68 4.82 6.37 8.88
C PRO A 68 5.02 5.53 10.14
N THR A 69 3.96 4.85 10.57
CA THR A 69 3.99 3.91 11.70
C THR A 69 3.78 2.51 11.18
N PHE A 70 4.71 1.60 11.45
CA PHE A 70 4.59 0.19 11.06
C PHE A 70 3.75 -0.55 12.09
N ILE A 71 2.93 -1.50 11.65
CA ILE A 71 2.20 -2.42 12.52
C ILE A 71 2.43 -3.84 11.98
N PRO A 72 3.08 -4.74 12.74
CA PRO A 72 3.34 -6.10 12.31
C PRO A 72 2.07 -6.79 11.79
N PHE A 73 2.18 -7.49 10.65
CA PHE A 73 1.10 -8.23 9.99
C PHE A 73 -0.09 -7.42 9.46
N VAL A 74 -0.16 -6.12 9.74
CA VAL A 74 -1.23 -5.23 9.27
C VAL A 74 -0.73 -4.34 8.14
N GLY A 75 0.51 -3.87 8.20
CA GLY A 75 1.12 -2.98 7.21
C GLY A 75 1.72 -1.76 7.88
N ALA A 76 1.87 -0.67 7.15
CA ALA A 76 2.25 0.60 7.72
C ALA A 76 1.17 1.65 7.43
N TRP A 77 1.11 2.67 8.28
CA TRP A 77 0.07 3.67 8.24
C TRP A 77 0.71 5.05 8.38
N VAL A 78 0.44 5.92 7.41
CA VAL A 78 0.75 7.34 7.50
C VAL A 78 -0.50 8.08 7.98
N GLU A 79 -0.43 8.65 9.19
CA GLU A 79 -1.49 9.51 9.70
C GLU A 79 -1.49 10.85 8.95
N LEU A 80 -2.56 11.10 8.19
CA LEU A 80 -2.85 12.40 7.59
C LEU A 80 -3.42 13.33 8.66
N LYS A 81 -2.76 14.47 8.90
CA LYS A 81 -3.25 15.45 9.89
C LYS A 81 -4.38 16.32 9.37
N HIS A 82 -4.53 16.40 8.05
CA HIS A 82 -5.60 17.12 7.37
C HIS A 82 -6.18 16.23 6.28
N MET A 83 -7.51 16.15 6.21
CA MET A 83 -8.21 15.43 5.14
C MET A 83 -7.89 16.10 3.80
N PRO A 84 -7.68 15.33 2.71
CA PRO A 84 -7.54 15.89 1.37
C PRO A 84 -8.74 16.78 1.05
N HIS A 85 -8.52 17.90 0.37
CA HIS A 85 -9.58 18.84 0.03
C HIS A 85 -10.32 18.44 -1.27
N ASP A 86 -9.75 17.51 -2.05
CA ASP A 86 -10.30 17.05 -3.33
C ASP A 86 -9.87 15.59 -3.66
N ALA A 87 -10.68 14.90 -4.46
CA ALA A 87 -10.46 13.51 -4.84
C ALA A 87 -9.19 13.28 -5.71
N GLN A 88 -8.73 14.30 -6.45
CA GLN A 88 -7.53 14.19 -7.27
C GLN A 88 -6.27 14.17 -6.39
N THR A 89 -6.22 15.01 -5.35
CA THR A 89 -5.15 15.00 -4.35
C THR A 89 -5.12 13.67 -3.60
N GLU A 90 -6.29 13.14 -3.19
CA GLU A 90 -6.37 11.82 -2.58
C GLU A 90 -5.83 10.72 -3.48
N ALA A 91 -6.21 10.72 -4.76
CA ALA A 91 -5.73 9.76 -5.74
C ALA A 91 -4.24 9.91 -6.06
N TYR A 92 -3.70 11.14 -6.10
CA TYR A 92 -2.27 11.39 -6.25
C TYR A 92 -1.46 10.74 -5.12
N ILE A 93 -1.94 10.92 -3.88
CA ILE A 93 -1.28 10.36 -2.71
C ILE A 93 -1.43 8.84 -2.69
N GLY A 94 -2.63 8.33 -2.96
CA GLY A 94 -2.91 6.90 -3.05
C GLY A 94 -2.05 6.20 -4.11
N LEU A 95 -1.77 6.85 -5.25
CA LEU A 95 -0.92 6.29 -6.30
C LEU A 95 0.57 6.28 -5.94
N GLY A 96 1.02 7.22 -5.09
CA GLY A 96 2.42 7.39 -4.72
C GLY A 96 3.04 6.14 -4.11
N GLY A 97 2.33 5.45 -3.22
CA GLY A 97 2.83 4.26 -2.54
C GLY A 97 3.03 3.07 -3.50
N PRO A 98 1.99 2.61 -4.20
CA PRO A 98 2.10 1.57 -5.21
C PRO A 98 3.16 1.86 -6.28
N LEU A 99 3.29 3.11 -6.75
CA LEU A 99 4.34 3.46 -7.73
C LEU A 99 5.74 3.29 -7.15
N LEU A 100 6.03 3.91 -6.01
CA LEU A 100 7.38 3.87 -5.43
C LEU A 100 7.72 2.46 -4.93
N GLY A 101 6.74 1.76 -4.35
CA GLY A 101 6.85 0.35 -3.97
C GLY A 101 7.14 -0.55 -5.17
N THR A 102 6.53 -0.29 -6.33
CA THR A 102 6.79 -1.03 -7.56
C THR A 102 8.21 -0.80 -8.07
N VAL A 103 8.71 0.44 -7.99
CA VAL A 103 10.11 0.74 -8.31
C VAL A 103 11.05 -0.03 -7.39
N GLY A 104 10.80 -0.01 -6.07
CA GLY A 104 11.58 -0.77 -5.10
C GLY A 104 11.59 -2.28 -5.39
N ALA A 105 10.43 -2.86 -5.64
CA ALA A 105 10.29 -4.28 -5.97
C ALA A 105 11.03 -4.64 -7.28
N THR A 106 10.97 -3.76 -8.28
CA THR A 106 11.68 -3.93 -9.56
C THR A 106 13.20 -3.90 -9.37
N VAL A 107 13.71 -2.99 -8.54
CA VAL A 107 15.14 -2.97 -8.19
C VAL A 107 15.55 -4.27 -7.50
N CYS A 108 14.78 -4.75 -6.53
CA CYS A 108 15.03 -6.05 -5.88
C CYS A 108 15.01 -7.20 -6.91
N TYR A 109 14.06 -7.21 -7.83
CA TYR A 109 13.98 -8.21 -8.90
C TYR A 109 15.25 -8.20 -9.77
N LEU A 110 15.67 -7.04 -10.28
CA LEU A 110 16.85 -6.93 -11.13
C LEU A 110 18.13 -7.39 -10.42
N LEU A 111 18.30 -7.02 -9.15
CA LEU A 111 19.43 -7.46 -8.32
C LEU A 111 19.37 -8.95 -8.01
N ALA A 112 18.18 -9.50 -7.79
CA ALA A 112 17.99 -10.92 -7.57
C ALA A 112 18.38 -11.73 -8.81
N ARG A 113 18.02 -11.25 -10.00
CA ARG A 113 18.35 -11.88 -11.29
C ARG A 113 19.83 -11.75 -11.64
N SER A 114 20.48 -10.62 -11.34
CA SER A 114 21.89 -10.42 -11.67
C SER A 114 22.83 -11.24 -10.80
N TRP A 115 22.45 -11.48 -9.53
CA TRP A 115 23.29 -12.20 -8.56
C TRP A 115 22.76 -13.57 -8.16
N ASN A 116 21.69 -14.06 -8.81
CA ASN A 116 21.04 -15.33 -8.50
C ASN A 116 20.68 -15.49 -7.01
N LEU A 117 19.99 -14.48 -6.46
CA LEU A 117 19.63 -14.42 -5.04
C LEU A 117 18.15 -14.78 -4.84
N ASP A 118 17.85 -16.06 -4.59
CA ASP A 118 16.47 -16.56 -4.44
C ASP A 118 15.69 -15.85 -3.32
N TRP A 119 16.35 -15.55 -2.20
CA TRP A 119 15.71 -14.82 -1.09
C TRP A 119 15.29 -13.41 -1.49
N LEU A 120 16.08 -12.74 -2.36
CA LEU A 120 15.77 -11.38 -2.84
C LEU A 120 14.71 -11.43 -3.94
N LEU A 121 14.69 -12.51 -4.73
CA LEU A 121 13.61 -12.79 -5.67
C LEU A 121 12.28 -12.95 -4.92
N ALA A 122 12.27 -13.68 -3.80
CA ALA A 122 11.10 -13.79 -2.93
C ALA A 122 10.66 -12.44 -2.33
N VAL A 123 11.62 -11.58 -1.93
CA VAL A 123 11.32 -10.21 -1.50
C VAL A 123 10.67 -9.39 -2.63
N SER A 124 11.19 -9.50 -3.86
CA SER A 124 10.60 -8.81 -5.02
C SER A 124 9.18 -9.27 -5.33
N TYR A 125 8.92 -10.59 -5.26
CA TYR A 125 7.57 -11.16 -5.38
C TYR A 125 6.62 -10.57 -4.34
N ALA A 126 7.04 -10.56 -3.07
CA ALA A 126 6.23 -10.00 -1.99
C ALA A 126 5.93 -8.51 -2.23
N GLY A 127 6.90 -7.75 -2.73
CA GLY A 127 6.71 -6.35 -3.12
C GLY A 127 5.69 -6.18 -4.24
N PHE A 128 5.83 -6.91 -5.35
CA PHE A 128 4.88 -6.83 -6.47
C PHE A 128 3.47 -7.24 -6.05
N PHE A 129 3.35 -8.37 -5.34
CA PHE A 129 2.08 -8.86 -4.84
C PHE A 129 1.41 -7.85 -3.90
N LEU A 130 2.16 -7.26 -2.98
CA LEU A 130 1.63 -6.29 -2.03
C LEU A 130 1.12 -5.03 -2.71
N ASN A 131 1.89 -4.48 -3.66
CA ASN A 131 1.45 -3.32 -4.43
C ASN A 131 0.18 -3.65 -5.24
N LEU A 132 0.11 -4.86 -5.85
CA LEU A 132 -1.08 -5.29 -6.59
C LEU A 132 -2.31 -5.43 -5.70
N PHE A 133 -2.12 -6.03 -4.52
CA PHE A 133 -3.17 -6.19 -3.52
C PHE A 133 -3.68 -4.82 -3.03
N ASN A 134 -2.76 -3.87 -2.81
CA ASN A 134 -3.12 -2.50 -2.46
C ASN A 134 -3.82 -1.75 -3.60
N LEU A 135 -3.81 -2.24 -4.84
CA LEU A 135 -4.62 -1.66 -5.91
C LEU A 135 -6.08 -2.12 -5.89
N ILE A 136 -6.51 -3.07 -5.03
CA ILE A 136 -7.93 -3.43 -4.95
C ILE A 136 -8.77 -2.15 -4.71
N PRO A 137 -9.81 -1.88 -5.53
CA PRO A 137 -10.54 -0.62 -5.47
C PRO A 137 -11.52 -0.62 -4.30
N LEU A 138 -11.01 -0.63 -3.06
CA LEU A 138 -11.81 -0.68 -1.84
C LEU A 138 -10.95 -0.27 -0.64
N SER A 139 -11.46 0.55 0.29
CA SER A 139 -10.75 0.83 1.54
C SER A 139 -10.64 -0.42 2.41
N PRO A 140 -9.52 -0.61 3.14
CA PRO A 140 -8.42 0.31 3.41
C PRO A 140 -7.31 0.37 2.37
N PHE A 141 -7.45 -0.29 1.21
CA PHE A 141 -6.42 -0.32 0.17
C PHE A 141 -6.29 1.02 -0.57
N ASP A 142 -5.09 1.27 -1.10
CA ASP A 142 -4.80 2.48 -1.89
C ASP A 142 -5.64 2.59 -3.15
N GLY A 143 -6.01 1.46 -3.75
CA GLY A 143 -6.90 1.40 -4.89
C GLY A 143 -8.22 2.11 -4.62
N GLY A 144 -8.77 2.00 -3.41
CA GLY A 144 -9.95 2.76 -3.01
C GLY A 144 -9.75 4.28 -3.08
N ARG A 145 -8.57 4.76 -2.67
CA ARG A 145 -8.19 6.18 -2.71
C ARG A 145 -7.93 6.64 -4.14
N ILE A 146 -7.28 5.82 -4.96
CA ILE A 146 -6.99 6.12 -6.37
C ILE A 146 -8.28 6.18 -7.17
N THR A 147 -9.17 5.20 -7.03
CA THR A 147 -10.41 5.13 -7.83
C THR A 147 -11.47 6.14 -7.38
N ALA A 148 -11.30 6.77 -6.21
CA ALA A 148 -12.17 7.85 -5.74
C ALA A 148 -12.24 9.01 -6.76
N VAL A 149 -11.14 9.31 -7.47
CA VAL A 149 -11.09 10.35 -8.52
C VAL A 149 -12.02 10.05 -9.70
N LEU A 150 -12.28 8.77 -9.96
CA LEU A 150 -13.12 8.31 -11.06
C LEU A 150 -14.60 8.39 -10.65
N SER A 151 -14.94 7.63 -9.61
CA SER A 151 -16.27 7.61 -8.97
C SER A 151 -16.26 6.73 -7.72
N PRO A 152 -16.97 7.10 -6.64
CA PRO A 152 -17.20 6.23 -5.48
C PRO A 152 -17.84 4.89 -5.83
N ARG A 153 -18.61 4.81 -6.94
CA ARG A 153 -19.28 3.57 -7.37
C ARG A 153 -18.30 2.46 -7.77
N ILE A 154 -17.08 2.82 -8.16
CA ILE A 154 -16.05 1.84 -8.51
C ILE A 154 -15.64 1.01 -7.29
N TRP A 155 -15.88 1.49 -6.06
CA TRP A 155 -15.59 0.73 -4.85
C TRP A 155 -16.35 -0.61 -4.77
N PHE A 156 -17.51 -0.72 -5.40
CA PHE A 156 -18.23 -1.99 -5.48
C PHE A 156 -17.46 -3.07 -6.24
N ALA A 157 -16.56 -2.70 -7.16
CA ALA A 157 -15.73 -3.67 -7.88
C ALA A 157 -14.76 -4.41 -6.96
N GLY A 158 -14.38 -3.83 -5.82
CA GLY A 158 -13.51 -4.51 -4.84
C GLY A 158 -14.24 -5.57 -4.02
N VAL A 159 -15.58 -5.53 -3.93
CA VAL A 159 -16.36 -6.48 -3.12
C VAL A 159 -16.30 -7.91 -3.67
N PRO A 160 -16.55 -8.17 -4.96
CA PRO A 160 -16.37 -9.52 -5.53
C PRO A 160 -14.95 -10.05 -5.35
N VAL A 161 -13.94 -9.19 -5.45
CA VAL A 161 -12.53 -9.58 -5.26
C VAL A 161 -12.30 -10.04 -3.82
N LEU A 162 -12.72 -9.27 -2.83
CA LEU A 162 -12.61 -9.66 -1.42
C LEU A 162 -13.39 -10.93 -1.10
N VAL A 163 -14.60 -11.08 -1.62
CA VAL A 163 -15.41 -12.30 -1.43
C VAL A 163 -14.71 -13.50 -2.04
N GLY A 164 -14.21 -13.39 -3.28
CA GLY A 164 -13.45 -14.45 -3.95
C GLY A 164 -12.20 -14.86 -3.15
N LEU A 165 -11.45 -13.88 -2.64
CA LEU A 165 -10.28 -14.13 -1.78
C LEU A 165 -10.66 -14.83 -0.48
N PHE A 166 -11.76 -14.42 0.15
CA PHE A 166 -12.24 -15.05 1.38
C PHE A 166 -12.69 -16.49 1.15
N LEU A 167 -13.37 -16.78 0.04
CA LEU A 167 -13.77 -18.14 -0.31
C LEU A 167 -12.56 -19.03 -0.65
N TYR A 168 -11.54 -18.47 -1.29
CA TYR A 168 -10.31 -19.20 -1.63
C TYR A 168 -9.43 -19.48 -0.40
N ARG A 169 -9.22 -18.48 0.46
CA ARG A 169 -8.42 -18.58 1.69
C ARG A 169 -9.07 -17.75 2.80
N PRO A 170 -9.99 -18.35 3.57
CA PRO A 170 -10.65 -17.66 4.67
C PRO A 170 -9.60 -17.16 5.67
N SER A 171 -9.64 -15.86 5.98
CA SER A 171 -8.77 -15.28 7.01
C SER A 171 -9.54 -14.25 7.85
N PRO A 172 -9.29 -14.18 9.17
CA PRO A 172 -9.89 -13.15 10.03
C PRO A 172 -9.58 -11.72 9.56
N MET A 173 -8.41 -11.53 8.92
CA MET A 173 -8.01 -10.23 8.36
C MET A 173 -8.95 -9.76 7.25
N LEU A 174 -9.38 -10.66 6.35
CA LEU A 174 -10.33 -10.30 5.29
C LEU A 174 -11.71 -9.91 5.86
N LEU A 175 -12.13 -10.49 6.99
CA LEU A 175 -13.35 -10.08 7.68
C LEU A 175 -13.22 -8.69 8.30
N LEU A 176 -12.07 -8.38 8.92
CA LEU A 176 -11.78 -7.05 9.44
C LEU A 176 -11.78 -6.00 8.31
N ILE A 177 -11.14 -6.32 7.19
CA ILE A 177 -11.12 -5.48 5.99
C ILE A 177 -12.54 -5.25 5.47
N ALA A 178 -13.37 -6.29 5.37
CA ALA A 178 -14.76 -6.17 4.92
C ALA A 178 -15.58 -5.27 5.86
N LEU A 179 -15.35 -5.37 7.18
CA LEU A 179 -15.96 -4.49 8.17
C LEU A 179 -15.53 -3.02 7.98
N MET A 180 -14.22 -2.79 7.77
CA MET A 180 -13.67 -1.44 7.52
C MET A 180 -14.15 -0.83 6.19
N ALA A 181 -14.41 -1.66 5.18
CA ALA A 181 -14.93 -1.23 3.88
C ALA A 181 -16.41 -0.79 3.94
N GLY A 182 -17.18 -1.30 4.92
CA GLY A 182 -18.63 -1.09 5.04
C GLY A 182 -19.08 0.39 4.92
N PRO A 183 -18.50 1.33 5.70
CA PRO A 183 -18.86 2.74 5.61
C PRO A 183 -18.65 3.34 4.21
N GLN A 184 -17.59 2.96 3.50
CA GLN A 184 -17.34 3.42 2.14
C GLN A 184 -18.35 2.84 1.14
N LEU A 185 -18.73 1.57 1.28
CA LEU A 185 -19.75 0.96 0.44
C LEU A 185 -21.12 1.62 0.64
N VAL A 186 -21.46 1.99 1.89
CA VAL A 186 -22.68 2.77 2.17
C VAL A 186 -22.62 4.15 1.51
N LYS A 187 -21.46 4.83 1.55
CA LYS A 187 -21.27 6.10 0.83
C LYS A 187 -21.43 5.92 -0.68
N ALA A 188 -20.81 4.89 -1.26
CA ALA A 188 -20.93 4.58 -2.68
C ALA A 188 -22.38 4.25 -3.09
N TRP A 189 -23.14 3.58 -2.22
CA TRP A 189 -24.56 3.27 -2.43
C TRP A 189 -25.42 4.54 -2.41
N LYS A 190 -25.18 5.42 -1.43
CA LYS A 190 -25.91 6.68 -1.27
C LYS A 190 -25.44 7.79 -2.21
N TYR A 191 -24.39 7.55 -2.99
CA TYR A 191 -23.80 8.54 -3.89
C TYR A 191 -24.77 8.94 -4.99
N ARG A 192 -25.07 10.24 -5.05
CA ARG A 192 -25.84 10.87 -6.11
C ARG A 192 -24.96 11.86 -6.86
N SER A 193 -25.13 11.92 -8.19
CA SER A 193 -24.33 12.79 -9.06
C SER A 193 -24.69 14.28 -8.93
N ASP A 194 -25.80 14.60 -8.28
CA ASP A 194 -26.32 15.95 -8.05
C ASP A 194 -26.06 16.48 -6.63
N SER A 195 -25.30 15.77 -5.80
CA SER A 195 -24.96 16.23 -4.45
C SER A 195 -23.86 17.29 -4.46
N ASP A 196 -23.84 18.15 -3.43
CA ASP A 196 -22.78 19.15 -3.25
C ASP A 196 -21.38 18.52 -3.19
N GLU A 197 -21.26 17.32 -2.60
CA GLU A 197 -20.01 16.55 -2.55
C GLU A 197 -19.55 16.09 -3.94
N ALA A 198 -20.49 15.70 -4.82
CA ALA A 198 -20.18 15.35 -6.20
C ALA A 198 -19.69 16.57 -7.02
N LEU A 199 -20.26 17.74 -6.74
CA LEU A 199 -19.97 19.00 -7.43
C LEU A 199 -18.74 19.75 -6.87
N THR A 200 -18.23 19.34 -5.71
CA THR A 200 -17.04 19.93 -5.07
C THR A 200 -15.90 18.92 -5.01
N TYR A 201 -16.01 17.90 -4.17
CA TYR A 201 -14.94 16.94 -3.89
C TYR A 201 -14.61 16.03 -5.08
N TYR A 202 -15.63 15.54 -5.78
CA TYR A 202 -15.48 14.64 -6.94
C TYR A 202 -15.53 15.36 -8.30
N ALA A 203 -15.54 16.71 -8.29
CA ALA A 203 -15.59 17.54 -9.49
C ALA A 203 -14.23 17.63 -10.18
N VAL A 204 -13.80 16.50 -10.73
CA VAL A 204 -12.51 16.34 -11.41
C VAL A 204 -12.72 16.37 -12.92
N PRO A 205 -11.91 17.13 -13.70
CA PRO A 205 -12.02 17.15 -15.16
C PRO A 205 -11.90 15.76 -15.78
N SER A 206 -12.70 15.46 -16.80
CA SER A 206 -12.72 14.14 -17.46
C SER A 206 -11.34 13.70 -17.98
N ARG A 207 -10.50 14.65 -18.42
CA ARG A 207 -9.12 14.37 -18.84
C ARG A 207 -8.30 13.75 -17.72
N VAL A 208 -8.36 14.34 -16.53
CA VAL A 208 -7.64 13.85 -15.34
C VAL A 208 -8.18 12.47 -14.95
N LYS A 209 -9.49 12.24 -15.02
CA LYS A 209 -10.06 10.91 -14.77
C LYS A 209 -9.46 9.84 -15.69
N TRP A 210 -9.36 10.13 -16.99
CA TRP A 210 -8.73 9.21 -17.95
C TRP A 210 -7.23 9.00 -17.70
N GLU A 211 -6.50 10.04 -17.31
CA GLU A 211 -5.08 9.92 -16.94
C GLU A 211 -4.90 8.98 -15.74
N TYR A 212 -5.66 9.16 -14.66
CA TYR A 212 -5.60 8.28 -13.49
C TYR A 212 -6.08 6.86 -13.79
N ALA A 213 -7.11 6.69 -14.63
CA ALA A 213 -7.55 5.36 -15.07
C ALA A 213 -6.43 4.65 -15.84
N ALA A 214 -5.74 5.35 -16.74
CA ALA A 214 -4.61 4.80 -17.49
C ALA A 214 -3.44 4.41 -16.56
N TYR A 215 -3.08 5.27 -15.60
CA TYR A 215 -2.03 4.96 -14.61
C TYR A 215 -2.40 3.74 -13.76
N TYR A 216 -3.63 3.69 -13.28
CA TYR A 216 -4.12 2.61 -12.44
C TYR A 216 -4.13 1.27 -13.19
N ILE A 217 -4.69 1.23 -14.41
CA ILE A 217 -4.74 0.01 -15.23
C ILE A 217 -3.33 -0.42 -15.64
N GLY A 218 -2.49 0.52 -16.09
CA GLY A 218 -1.12 0.22 -16.50
C GLY A 218 -0.29 -0.35 -15.36
N LEU A 219 -0.39 0.24 -14.16
CA LEU A 219 0.29 -0.25 -12.97
C LEU A 219 -0.24 -1.61 -12.53
N ALA A 220 -1.57 -1.81 -12.51
CA ALA A 220 -2.18 -3.09 -12.17
C ALA A 220 -1.76 -4.21 -13.13
N ALA A 221 -1.72 -3.93 -14.44
CA ALA A 221 -1.31 -4.89 -15.45
C ALA A 221 0.18 -5.27 -15.29
N PHE A 222 1.06 -4.28 -15.12
CA PHE A 222 2.48 -4.52 -14.88
C PHE A 222 2.69 -5.38 -13.62
N LEU A 223 2.03 -5.01 -12.52
CA LEU A 223 2.14 -5.72 -11.25
C LEU A 223 1.58 -7.15 -11.33
N ALA A 224 0.49 -7.37 -12.06
CA ALA A 224 -0.07 -8.70 -12.26
C ALA A 224 0.89 -9.61 -13.03
N VAL A 225 1.47 -9.12 -14.13
CA VAL A 225 2.47 -9.85 -14.92
C VAL A 225 3.70 -10.16 -14.07
N MET A 226 4.28 -9.15 -13.43
CA MET A 226 5.49 -9.35 -12.61
C MET A 226 5.25 -10.27 -11.42
N THR A 227 4.08 -10.18 -10.78
CA THR A 227 3.72 -11.09 -9.68
C THR A 227 3.63 -12.54 -10.17
N HIS A 228 3.01 -12.76 -11.32
CA HIS A 228 2.90 -14.09 -11.93
C HIS A 228 4.26 -14.64 -12.34
N ASP A 229 5.05 -13.89 -13.11
CA ASP A 229 6.33 -14.34 -13.64
C ASP A 229 7.33 -14.68 -12.52
N VAL A 230 7.42 -13.82 -11.48
CA VAL A 230 8.31 -14.07 -10.35
C VAL A 230 7.83 -15.26 -9.51
N HIS A 231 6.51 -15.48 -9.40
CA HIS A 231 5.95 -16.67 -8.75
C HIS A 231 6.42 -17.96 -9.42
N GLU A 232 6.29 -18.03 -10.75
CA GLU A 232 6.74 -19.18 -11.54
C GLU A 232 8.25 -19.42 -11.40
N MET A 233 9.05 -18.35 -11.42
CA MET A 233 10.51 -18.46 -11.19
C MET A 233 10.84 -19.04 -9.82
N LEU A 234 10.13 -18.63 -8.76
CA LEU A 234 10.31 -19.17 -7.41
C LEU A 234 9.87 -20.64 -7.31
N GLY A 235 8.81 -21.02 -8.03
CA GLY A 235 8.38 -22.41 -8.18
C GLY A 235 9.47 -23.28 -8.80
N ALA A 236 10.05 -22.82 -9.92
CA ALA A 236 11.15 -23.50 -10.59
C ALA A 236 12.40 -23.64 -9.69
N ALA A 237 12.78 -22.59 -8.96
CA ALA A 237 13.92 -22.61 -8.04
C ALA A 237 13.74 -23.65 -6.91
N ARG A 238 12.52 -23.79 -6.37
CA ARG A 238 12.20 -24.81 -5.34
C ARG A 238 12.36 -26.24 -5.84
N HIS A 239 11.99 -26.52 -7.09
CA HIS A 239 12.14 -27.86 -7.67
C HIS A 239 13.61 -28.25 -7.87
N LEU A 240 14.48 -27.29 -8.19
CA LEU A 240 15.92 -27.51 -8.35
C LEU A 240 16.65 -27.69 -7.00
N GLY A 241 16.19 -27.04 -5.94
CA GLY A 241 16.78 -27.16 -4.59
C GLY A 241 16.32 -28.37 -3.78
N GLY A 242 15.21 -29.03 -4.16
CA GLY A 242 14.64 -30.19 -3.46
C GLY A 242 15.13 -31.56 -3.92
N SER A 243 16.14 -31.60 -4.81
CA SER A 243 16.72 -32.82 -5.38
C SER A 243 18.17 -33.08 -4.95
N ALA A 244 18.60 -32.47 -3.84
CA ALA A 244 19.91 -32.68 -3.22
C ALA A 244 19.79 -33.33 -1.83
#